data_AF-A0A1F6TP73-F1
#
_entry.id   AF-A0A1F6TP73-F1
#
_cell.length_a   1.000
_cell.length_b   1.000
_cell.length_c   1.000
_cell.angle_alpha   90.00
_cell.angle_beta   90.00
_cell.angle_gamma   90.00
#
_symmetry.space_group_name_H-M   'P 1'
#
loop_
_entity.id
_entity.type
_entity.pdbx_description
1 polymer ?
#
loop_
_entity_poly.entity_id
_entity_poly.type
_entity_poly.pdbx_seq_one_letter_code
_entity_poly.pdbx_strand_id
1 'polypeptide(L)'
;MNRADNPKRFVLLVFAATLVAGCAGLAPPVSDNAAVLTLIDSARADTAAGRTDSAAAAVERALRIEPKNPRLWRELAQLRFTQAEYAQAEGFAARSNSWAGSDHAFKAANWRLIAEARERRGDRSGALAALARAAELER
;
A
#
# COMPACT_ATOMS: atom_id res chain seq x y z
N MET A 1 41.93 -54.75 -9.73
CA MET A 1 42.85 -53.61 -9.94
C MET A 1 42.44 -52.91 -11.23
N ASN A 2 41.68 -51.82 -11.15
CA ASN A 2 41.88 -50.59 -11.93
C ASN A 2 40.71 -49.61 -11.71
N ARG A 3 41.10 -48.41 -11.32
CA ARG A 3 40.32 -47.24 -10.96
C ARG A 3 40.47 -46.24 -12.11
N ALA A 4 39.39 -45.62 -12.53
CA ALA A 4 39.33 -44.35 -13.28
C ALA A 4 37.90 -43.81 -13.03
N ASP A 5 37.64 -42.72 -12.29
CA ASP A 5 37.97 -41.30 -12.55
C ASP A 5 37.68 -40.92 -14.02
N ASN A 6 36.86 -39.93 -14.40
CA ASN A 6 36.15 -38.85 -13.74
C ASN A 6 35.19 -38.22 -14.82
N PRO A 7 34.81 -36.94 -14.82
CA PRO A 7 33.42 -36.46 -14.78
C PRO A 7 32.97 -35.80 -16.10
N LYS A 8 31.69 -35.42 -16.23
CA LYS A 8 31.26 -34.12 -16.79
C LYS A 8 29.73 -33.96 -16.79
N ARG A 9 29.30 -33.07 -15.89
CA ARG A 9 28.05 -32.32 -15.93
C ARG A 9 27.97 -31.55 -17.24
N PHE A 10 26.82 -31.54 -17.92
CA PHE A 10 26.37 -30.39 -18.73
C PHE A 10 24.86 -30.47 -18.91
N VAL A 11 24.13 -29.99 -17.90
CA VAL A 11 22.74 -29.59 -18.02
C VAL A 11 22.75 -28.25 -18.76
N LEU A 12 22.14 -28.19 -19.94
CA LEU A 12 21.91 -26.94 -20.66
C LEU A 12 20.40 -26.72 -20.79
N LEU A 13 19.79 -26.13 -19.76
CA LEU A 13 18.47 -25.53 -19.84
C LEU A 13 18.67 -24.01 -19.97
N VAL A 14 18.59 -23.51 -21.21
CA VAL A 14 18.54 -22.08 -21.48
C VAL A 14 17.11 -21.62 -21.24
N PHE A 15 16.82 -21.12 -20.04
CA PHE A 15 15.63 -20.32 -19.79
C PHE A 15 15.94 -18.88 -20.18
N ALA A 16 15.38 -18.45 -21.31
CA ALA A 16 15.36 -17.05 -21.71
C ALA A 16 14.40 -16.28 -20.78
N ALA A 17 14.94 -15.57 -19.80
CA ALA A 17 14.20 -14.61 -19.01
C ALA A 17 14.22 -13.26 -19.74
N THR A 18 13.13 -12.93 -20.42
CA THR A 18 12.87 -11.58 -20.92
C THR A 18 12.67 -10.63 -19.74
N LEU A 19 13.65 -9.76 -19.52
CA LEU A 19 13.53 -8.65 -18.58
C LEU A 19 12.54 -7.62 -19.15
N VAL A 20 11.29 -7.67 -18.72
CA VAL A 20 10.39 -6.52 -18.84
C VAL A 20 10.77 -5.56 -17.73
N ALA A 21 11.62 -4.58 -18.07
CA ALA A 21 11.85 -3.41 -17.24
C ALA A 21 10.59 -2.55 -17.25
N GLY A 22 9.62 -2.91 -16.40
CA GLY A 22 8.50 -2.04 -16.08
C GLY A 22 9.00 -0.91 -15.19
N CYS A 23 9.26 0.26 -15.78
CA CYS A 23 9.38 1.50 -15.02
C CYS A 23 8.00 1.84 -14.44
N ALA A 24 7.61 1.16 -13.36
CA ALA A 24 6.56 1.63 -12.49
C ALA A 24 7.05 2.96 -11.92
N GLY A 25 6.39 4.07 -12.27
CA GLY A 25 6.70 5.38 -11.72
C GLY A 25 6.83 5.28 -10.21
N LEU A 26 8.01 5.61 -9.69
CA LEU A 26 8.32 5.43 -8.28
C LEU A 26 7.37 6.33 -7.49
N ALA A 27 6.37 5.72 -6.85
CA ALA A 27 5.50 6.47 -5.96
C ALA A 27 6.38 7.16 -4.91
N PRO A 28 6.15 8.45 -4.62
CA PRO A 28 6.91 9.17 -3.61
C PRO A 28 6.99 8.37 -2.30
N PRO A 29 8.15 8.36 -1.63
CA PRO A 29 8.37 7.56 -0.45
C PRO A 29 7.37 7.94 0.66
N VAL A 30 7.12 6.99 1.57
CA VAL A 30 6.20 7.21 2.69
C VAL A 30 6.72 8.30 3.63
N SER A 31 8.04 8.39 3.84
CA SER A 31 8.72 9.39 4.68
C SER A 31 10.23 9.37 4.39
N ASP A 32 10.95 10.43 4.76
CA ASP A 32 12.41 10.49 4.78
C ASP A 32 13.01 10.12 6.16
N ASN A 33 12.17 9.83 7.16
CA ASN A 33 12.57 9.47 8.51
C ASN A 33 12.84 7.96 8.65
N ALA A 34 14.07 7.58 8.95
CA ALA A 34 14.49 6.18 9.08
C ALA A 34 13.67 5.37 10.11
N ALA A 35 13.24 5.98 11.21
CA ALA A 35 12.41 5.31 12.22
C ALA A 35 10.99 5.03 11.68
N VAL A 36 10.42 5.97 10.92
CA VAL A 36 9.13 5.79 10.24
C VAL A 36 9.25 4.70 9.17
N LEU A 37 10.33 4.71 8.37
CA LEU A 37 10.57 3.69 7.36
C LEU A 37 10.66 2.29 7.97
N THR A 38 11.41 2.12 9.07
CA THR A 38 11.51 0.85 9.79
C THR A 38 10.13 0.35 10.28
N LEU A 39 9.30 1.26 10.81
CA LEU A 39 7.94 0.91 11.25
C LEU A 39 7.05 0.49 10.08
N ILE A 40 7.19 1.13 8.91
CA ILE A 40 6.42 0.79 7.72
C ILE A 40 6.87 -0.54 7.11
N ASP A 41 8.17 -0.83 7.12
CA ASP A 41 8.67 -2.14 6.69
C ASP A 41 8.17 -3.26 7.61
N SER A 42 8.13 -3.02 8.92
CA SER A 42 7.49 -3.94 9.88
C SER A 42 6.00 -4.11 9.57
N ALA A 43 5.27 -3.01 9.31
CA ALA A 43 3.85 -3.07 9.01
C ALA A 43 3.55 -3.86 7.73
N ARG A 44 4.39 -3.70 6.70
CA ARG A 44 4.29 -4.46 5.44
C ARG A 44 4.56 -5.95 5.67
N ALA A 45 5.60 -6.29 6.44
CA ALA A 45 5.91 -7.67 6.79
C ALA A 45 4.78 -8.34 7.59
N ASP A 46 4.21 -7.62 8.55
CA ASP A 46 3.05 -8.09 9.33
C ASP A 46 1.81 -8.27 8.47
N THR A 47 1.54 -7.33 7.57
CA THR A 47 0.43 -7.44 6.60
C THR A 47 0.57 -8.66 5.71
N ALA A 48 1.76 -8.89 5.15
CA ALA A 48 2.06 -10.04 4.31
C ALA A 48 1.91 -11.38 5.07
N ALA A 49 2.08 -11.36 6.39
CA ALA A 49 1.86 -12.51 7.25
C ALA A 49 0.45 -12.59 7.86
N GLY A 50 -0.49 -11.74 7.43
CA GLY A 50 -1.87 -11.70 7.92
C GLY A 50 -2.04 -11.10 9.33
N ARG A 51 -0.98 -10.55 9.93
CA ARG A 51 -0.99 -9.91 11.25
C ARG A 51 -1.40 -8.44 11.14
N THR A 52 -2.60 -8.19 10.63
CA THR A 52 -3.09 -6.83 10.31
C THR A 52 -3.19 -5.91 11.53
N ASP A 53 -3.43 -6.45 12.73
CA ASP A 53 -3.42 -5.66 13.98
C ASP A 53 -2.01 -5.19 14.36
N SER A 54 -1.00 -6.05 14.24
CA SER A 54 0.40 -5.68 14.47
C SER A 54 0.86 -4.64 13.45
N ALA A 55 0.45 -4.81 12.19
CA ALA A 55 0.70 -3.82 11.14
C ALA A 55 0.09 -2.46 11.47
N ALA A 56 -1.16 -2.42 11.92
CA ALA A 56 -1.83 -1.18 12.30
C ALA A 56 -1.12 -0.49 13.48
N ALA A 57 -0.72 -1.25 14.50
CA ALA A 57 0.02 -0.71 15.65
C ALA A 57 1.37 -0.09 15.23
N ALA A 58 2.06 -0.68 14.24
CA ALA A 58 3.29 -0.11 13.69
C ALA A 58 3.03 1.20 12.92
N VAL A 59 1.96 1.27 12.11
CA VAL A 59 1.56 2.52 11.41
C VAL A 59 1.13 3.60 12.40
N GLU A 60 0.40 3.26 13.45
CA GLU A 60 0.00 4.20 14.51
C GLU A 60 1.21 4.73 15.29
N ARG A 61 2.24 3.90 15.50
CA ARG A 61 3.53 4.37 16.04
C ARG A 61 4.21 5.34 15.10
N ALA A 62 4.20 5.08 13.80
CA ALA A 62 4.75 6.00 12.81
C ALA A 62 3.98 7.33 12.81
N LEU A 63 2.65 7.31 12.96
CA LEU A 63 1.82 8.51 13.11
C LEU A 63 2.10 9.30 14.39
N ARG A 64 2.62 8.69 15.46
CA ARG A 64 3.10 9.45 16.62
C ARG A 64 4.36 10.25 16.32
N ILE A 65 5.17 9.80 15.35
CA ILE A 65 6.36 10.52 14.87
C ILE A 65 5.95 11.59 13.85
N GLU A 66 5.07 11.24 12.90
CA GLU A 66 4.60 12.13 11.84
C GLU A 66 3.06 12.21 11.76
N PRO A 67 2.40 12.94 12.68
CA PRO A 67 0.95 12.93 12.83
C PRO A 67 0.17 13.51 11.65
N LYS A 68 0.85 14.27 10.79
CA LYS A 68 0.28 14.93 9.60
C LYS A 68 0.75 14.29 8.30
N ASN A 69 1.35 13.11 8.33
CA ASN A 69 1.77 12.45 7.10
C ASN A 69 0.57 11.79 6.39
N PRO A 70 0.19 12.26 5.19
CA PRO A 70 -0.97 11.72 4.48
C PRO A 70 -0.78 10.25 4.07
N ARG A 71 0.45 9.81 3.77
CA ARG A 71 0.73 8.42 3.35
C ARG A 71 0.50 7.45 4.49
N LEU A 72 0.94 7.79 5.71
CA LEU A 72 0.68 6.97 6.90
C LEU A 72 -0.82 6.83 7.20
N TRP A 73 -1.60 7.90 7.05
CA TRP A 73 -3.06 7.82 7.20
C TRP A 73 -3.72 6.91 6.15
N ARG A 74 -3.22 6.91 4.91
CA ARG A 74 -3.70 5.99 3.86
C ARG A 74 -3.33 4.54 4.15
N GLU A 75 -2.12 4.27 4.63
CA GLU A 75 -1.70 2.92 5.05
C GLU A 75 -2.65 2.36 6.12
N LEU A 76 -2.98 3.17 7.14
CA LEU A 76 -3.94 2.77 8.17
C LEU A 76 -5.35 2.56 7.62
N ALA A 77 -5.78 3.41 6.67
CA ALA A 77 -7.06 3.24 5.98
C ALA A 77 -7.13 1.90 5.22
N GLN A 78 -6.06 1.54 4.51
CA GLN A 78 -5.97 0.30 3.74
C GLN A 78 -6.02 -0.93 4.65
N LEU A 79 -5.29 -0.90 5.77
CA LEU A 79 -5.33 -1.97 6.78
C LEU A 79 -6.74 -2.19 7.34
N ARG A 80 -7.41 -1.11 7.72
CA ARG A 80 -8.79 -1.16 8.24
C ARG A 80 -9.77 -1.65 7.18
N PHE A 81 -9.55 -1.27 5.91
CA PHE A 81 -10.35 -1.79 4.81
C PHE A 81 -10.21 -3.31 4.67
N THR A 82 -8.98 -3.84 4.73
CA THR A 82 -8.70 -5.29 4.71
C THR A 82 -9.35 -6.02 5.88
N GLN A 83 -9.47 -5.38 7.04
CA GLN A 83 -10.16 -5.91 8.22
C GLN A 83 -11.69 -5.80 8.16
N ALA A 84 -12.26 -5.34 7.04
CA ALA A 84 -13.67 -5.01 6.87
C ALA A 84 -14.20 -3.91 7.82
N GLU A 85 -13.31 -3.12 8.41
CA GLU A 85 -13.63 -1.97 9.26
C GLU A 85 -13.86 -0.71 8.41
N TYR A 86 -14.81 -0.81 7.49
CA TYR A 86 -15.00 0.16 6.39
C TYR A 86 -15.25 1.60 6.87
N ALA A 87 -15.94 1.79 7.99
CA ALA A 87 -16.17 3.14 8.54
C ALA A 87 -14.87 3.80 9.02
N GLN A 88 -13.95 3.04 9.62
CA GLN A 88 -12.63 3.55 10.01
C GLN A 88 -11.76 3.80 8.78
N ALA A 89 -11.80 2.90 7.79
CA ALA A 89 -11.08 3.07 6.52
C ALA A 89 -11.46 4.38 5.82
N GLU A 90 -12.77 4.67 5.72
CA GLU A 90 -13.26 5.94 5.19
C GLU A 90 -12.70 7.14 5.97
N GLY A 91 -12.80 7.11 7.30
CA GLY A 91 -12.34 8.21 8.16
C GLY A 91 -10.84 8.49 8.01
N PHE A 92 -10.01 7.44 7.94
CA PHE A 92 -8.56 7.58 7.77
C PHE A 92 -8.18 8.04 6.36
N ALA A 93 -8.85 7.56 5.30
CA ALA A 93 -8.63 8.05 3.94
C ALA A 93 -9.04 9.53 3.80
N ALA A 94 -10.13 9.95 4.45
CA ALA A 94 -10.53 11.35 4.48
C ALA A 94 -9.50 12.22 5.24
N ARG A 95 -8.97 11.74 6.37
CA ARG A 95 -7.90 12.42 7.10
C ARG A 95 -6.62 12.51 6.26
N SER A 96 -6.26 11.44 5.55
CA SER A 96 -5.15 11.45 4.58
C SER A 96 -5.32 12.58 3.55
N ASN A 97 -6.53 12.74 2.99
CA ASN A 97 -6.84 13.83 2.06
C ASN A 97 -6.67 15.23 2.64
N SER A 98 -6.95 15.44 3.93
CA SER A 98 -6.75 16.75 4.58
C SER A 98 -5.28 17.18 4.67
N TRP A 99 -4.34 16.22 4.63
CA TRP A 99 -2.90 16.48 4.71
C TRP A 99 -2.16 16.33 3.36
N ALA A 100 -2.83 15.86 2.31
CA ALA A 100 -2.22 15.56 1.02
C ALA A 100 -1.89 16.79 0.14
N GLY A 101 -2.10 18.02 0.63
CA GLY A 101 -1.71 19.24 -0.09
C GLY A 101 -2.33 19.34 -1.50
N SER A 102 -1.51 19.60 -2.52
CA SER A 102 -1.92 19.68 -3.93
C SER A 102 -1.72 18.37 -4.71
N ASP A 103 -1.43 17.24 -4.05
CA ASP A 103 -1.28 15.95 -4.71
C ASP A 103 -2.67 15.40 -5.11
N HIS A 104 -3.18 15.90 -6.23
CA HIS A 104 -4.51 15.59 -6.74
C HIS A 104 -4.68 14.09 -7.07
N ALA A 105 -3.66 13.47 -7.66
CA ALA A 105 -3.67 12.05 -7.98
C ALA A 105 -3.74 11.18 -6.70
N PHE A 106 -2.96 11.53 -5.67
CA PHE A 106 -3.03 10.85 -4.38
C PHE A 106 -4.39 11.05 -3.70
N LYS A 107 -4.95 12.27 -3.75
CA LYS A 107 -6.29 12.55 -3.22
C LYS A 107 -7.36 11.74 -3.95
N ALA A 108 -7.27 11.64 -5.27
CA ALA A 108 -8.20 10.86 -6.08
C ALA A 108 -8.14 9.36 -5.70
N ALA A 109 -6.94 8.81 -5.47
CA ALA A 109 -6.79 7.44 -4.99
C ALA A 109 -7.47 7.21 -3.62
N ASN A 110 -7.32 8.14 -2.68
CA ASN A 110 -8.03 8.08 -1.40
C ASN A 110 -9.55 8.21 -1.55
N TRP A 111 -10.05 9.06 -2.46
CA TRP A 111 -11.49 9.16 -2.73
C TRP A 111 -12.07 7.87 -3.30
N ARG A 112 -11.30 7.12 -4.11
CA ARG A 112 -11.70 5.77 -4.54
C ARG A 112 -11.76 4.80 -3.37
N LEU A 113 -10.79 4.83 -2.45
CA LEU A 113 -10.84 4.02 -1.24
C LEU A 113 -12.07 4.35 -0.36
N ILE A 114 -12.42 5.63 -0.23
CA ILE A 114 -13.64 6.07 0.44
C ILE A 114 -14.88 5.53 -0.27
N ALA A 115 -14.93 5.61 -1.60
CA ALA A 115 -16.05 5.09 -2.37
C ALA A 115 -16.25 3.60 -2.16
N GLU A 116 -15.17 2.83 -2.22
CA GLU A 116 -15.19 1.39 -1.99
C GLU A 116 -15.66 1.07 -0.57
N ALA A 117 -15.15 1.78 0.44
CA ALA A 117 -15.56 1.60 1.83
C ALA A 117 -17.06 1.89 2.03
N ARG A 118 -17.61 2.92 1.37
CA ARG A 118 -19.04 3.26 1.40
C ARG A 118 -19.89 2.21 0.71
N GLU A 119 -19.46 1.74 -0.46
CA GLU A 119 -20.15 0.66 -1.20
C GLU A 119 -20.24 -0.61 -0.35
N ARG A 120 -19.15 -1.00 0.32
CA ARG A 120 -19.13 -2.18 1.22
C ARG A 120 -20.05 -2.04 2.43
N ARG A 121 -20.45 -0.82 2.78
CA ARG A 121 -21.43 -0.51 3.83
C ARG A 121 -22.86 -0.34 3.30
N GLY A 122 -23.08 -0.46 1.99
CA GLY A 122 -24.38 -0.24 1.33
C GLY A 122 -24.72 1.23 1.06
N ASP A 123 -23.79 2.16 1.28
CA ASP A 123 -23.95 3.59 0.96
C ASP A 123 -23.60 3.87 -0.51
N ARG A 124 -24.46 3.39 -1.40
CA ARG A 124 -24.25 3.50 -2.86
C ARG A 124 -24.23 4.95 -3.35
N SER A 125 -25.08 5.81 -2.79
CA SER A 125 -25.11 7.23 -3.16
C SER A 125 -23.83 7.94 -2.72
N GLY A 126 -23.36 7.68 -1.49
CA GLY A 126 -22.10 8.21 -0.99
C GLY A 126 -20.88 7.67 -1.72
N ALA A 127 -20.91 6.42 -2.19
CA ALA A 127 -19.87 5.84 -3.03
C ALA A 127 -19.76 6.55 -4.38
N LEU A 128 -20.89 6.79 -5.07
CA LEU A 128 -20.93 7.53 -6.33
C LEU A 128 -20.43 8.98 -6.16
N ALA A 129 -20.82 9.66 -5.07
CA ALA A 129 -20.33 11.01 -4.78
C ALA A 129 -18.80 11.03 -4.57
N ALA A 130 -18.25 10.03 -3.88
CA ALA A 130 -16.81 9.91 -3.69
C ALA A 130 -16.06 9.62 -5.02
N LEU A 131 -16.62 8.77 -5.90
CA LEU A 131 -16.06 8.54 -7.24
C LEU A 131 -16.10 9.80 -8.11
N ALA A 132 -17.19 10.57 -8.07
CA ALA A 132 -17.28 11.84 -8.79
C ALA A 132 -16.21 12.81 -8.32
N ARG A 133 -15.93 12.87 -7.01
CA ARG A 133 -14.85 13.69 -6.46
C ARG A 133 -13.47 13.21 -6.89
N ALA A 134 -13.24 11.90 -6.96
CA ALA A 134 -11.99 11.34 -7.49
C ALA A 134 -11.78 11.78 -8.96
N ALA A 135 -12.82 11.65 -9.79
CA ALA A 135 -12.76 12.01 -11.20
C ALA A 135 -12.53 13.53 -11.41
N GLU A 136 -13.10 14.39 -10.56
CA GLU A 136 -12.88 15.83 -10.63
C GLU A 136 -11.42 16.22 -10.38
N LEU A 137 -10.74 15.53 -9.47
CA LEU A 137 -9.33 15.80 -9.15
C LEU A 137 -8.36 15.36 -10.26
N GLU A 138 -8.80 14.50 -11.16
CA GLU A 138 -7.96 13.95 -12.25
C GLU A 138 -8.18 14.65 -13.59
N ARG A 139 -9.02 15.68 -13.62
CA ARG A 139 -9.24 16.51 -14.80
C ARG A 139 -8.14 17.54 -15.00
#